data_AF-A0A1E4PBC5-F1
#
_entry.id   AF-A0A1E4PBC5-F1
#
_cell.length_a   1.000
_cell.length_b   1.000
_cell.length_c   1.000
_cell.angle_alpha   90.00
_cell.angle_beta   90.00
_cell.angle_gamma   90.00
#
_symmetry.space_group_name_H-M   'P 1'
#
loop_
_entity.id
_entity.type
_entity.pdbx_description
1 polymer ?
#
loop_
_entity_poly.entity_id
_entity_poly.type
_entity_poly.pdbx_seq_one_letter_code
_entity_poly.pdbx_strand_id
1 'polypeptide(L)'
;MVNPHTFEVVADVLQGQFHVEPGKIAPDTSLQALGLDSLSLMEFVFAIEDRFDLRIPEERLDPRQSQLTLTDLCEALDEGIAQRPLPA
;
A
#
# COMPACT_ATOMS: atom_id res chain seq x y z
N MET A 1 -0.89 1.06 -14.60
CA MET A 1 -1.08 2.54 -14.56
C MET A 1 -1.63 2.84 -13.20
N VAL A 2 -0.81 3.38 -12.30
CA VAL A 2 -1.23 3.67 -10.93
C VAL A 2 -2.33 4.73 -10.95
N ASN A 3 -3.44 4.42 -10.30
CA ASN A 3 -4.52 5.36 -10.08
C ASN A 3 -4.04 6.41 -9.06
N PRO A 4 -4.06 7.72 -9.42
CA PRO A 4 -3.59 8.77 -8.51
C PRO A 4 -4.32 8.74 -7.16
N HIS A 5 -5.62 8.38 -7.17
CA HIS A 5 -6.41 8.29 -5.95
C HIS A 5 -5.92 7.20 -4.99
N THR A 6 -5.42 6.07 -5.51
CA THR A 6 -4.92 4.97 -4.69
C THR A 6 -3.63 5.34 -4.00
N PHE A 7 -2.70 5.96 -4.74
CA PHE A 7 -1.44 6.45 -4.20
C PHE A 7 -1.66 7.54 -3.14
N GLU A 8 -2.61 8.46 -3.35
CA GLU A 8 -2.94 9.49 -2.36
C GLU A 8 -3.41 8.91 -1.03
N VAL A 9 -4.28 7.90 -1.06
CA VAL A 9 -4.75 7.22 0.15
C VAL A 9 -3.61 6.47 0.85
N VAL A 10 -2.76 5.79 0.07
CA VAL A 10 -1.57 5.11 0.60
C VAL A 10 -0.63 6.12 1.29
N ALA A 11 -0.38 7.25 0.65
CA ALA A 11 0.45 8.31 1.20
C ALA A 11 -0.15 8.91 2.48
N ASP A 12 -1.46 9.17 2.50
CA ASP A 12 -2.19 9.69 3.67
C ASP A 12 -2.07 8.74 4.87
N VAL A 13 -2.23 7.43 4.64
CA VAL A 13 -2.06 6.41 5.69
C VAL A 13 -0.61 6.39 6.21
N LEU A 14 0.37 6.42 5.31
CA LEU A 14 1.79 6.44 5.69
C LEU A 14 2.16 7.69 6.49
N GLN A 15 1.62 8.86 6.12
CA GLN A 15 1.89 10.12 6.82
C GLN A 15 1.16 10.20 8.17
N GLY A 16 -0.12 9.84 8.19
CA GLY A 16 -0.97 10.01 9.37
C GLY A 16 -0.77 8.93 10.43
N GLN A 17 -0.66 7.66 10.03
CA GLN A 17 -0.56 6.53 10.96
C GLN A 17 0.89 6.15 11.21
N PHE A 18 1.70 6.11 10.16
CA PHE A 18 3.10 5.65 10.22
C PHE A 18 4.12 6.79 10.35
N HIS A 19 3.66 8.06 10.34
CA HIS A 19 4.49 9.25 10.49
C HIS A 19 5.66 9.32 9.49
N VAL A 20 5.46 8.75 8.29
CA VAL A 20 6.46 8.74 7.22
C VAL A 20 6.55 10.13 6.61
N GLU A 21 7.78 10.59 6.38
CA GLU A 21 8.02 11.89 5.79
C GLU A 21 7.55 11.94 4.32
N PRO A 22 6.81 12.98 3.88
CA PRO A 22 6.37 13.14 2.50
C PRO A 22 7.50 12.99 1.48
N GLY A 23 8.70 13.49 1.81
CA GLY A 23 9.86 13.42 0.92
C GLY A 23 10.38 12.00 0.67
N LYS A 24 9.98 11.01 1.49
CA LYS A 24 10.33 9.59 1.31
C LYS A 24 9.26 8.80 0.56
N ILE A 25 8.04 9.34 0.48
CA ILE A 25 6.90 8.67 -0.17
C ILE A 25 6.98 8.94 -1.67
N ALA A 26 7.64 8.05 -2.40
CA ALA A 26 7.71 8.10 -3.85
C ALA A 26 7.26 6.74 -4.45
N PRO A 27 6.72 6.73 -5.67
CA PRO A 27 6.25 5.50 -6.31
C PRO A 27 7.34 4.42 -6.39
N ASP A 28 8.58 4.84 -6.65
CA ASP A 28 9.76 3.96 -6.73
C ASP A 28 10.37 3.60 -5.37
N THR A 29 9.86 4.17 -4.26
CA THR A 29 10.35 3.85 -2.92
C THR A 29 9.90 2.44 -2.53
N SER A 30 10.84 1.62 -2.07
CA SER A 30 10.53 0.29 -1.52
C SER A 30 9.90 0.40 -0.13
N LEU A 31 9.00 -0.53 0.19
CA LEU A 31 8.35 -0.57 1.51
C LEU A 31 9.36 -0.67 2.66
N GLN A 32 10.48 -1.37 2.44
CA GLN A 32 11.59 -1.44 3.40
C GLN A 32 12.33 -0.09 3.54
N ALA A 33 12.47 0.68 2.47
CA ALA A 33 13.15 1.99 2.50
C ALA A 33 12.33 3.07 3.22
N LEU A 34 11.02 2.85 3.43
CA LEU A 34 10.18 3.72 4.27
C LEU A 34 10.56 3.66 5.75
N GLY A 35 11.36 2.67 6.16
CA GLY A 35 11.75 2.47 7.56
C GLY A 35 10.63 1.85 8.39
N LEU A 36 9.70 1.13 7.75
CA LEU A 36 8.66 0.39 8.43
C LEU A 36 9.20 -0.96 8.92
N ASP A 37 9.05 -1.23 10.22
CA ASP A 37 9.32 -2.55 10.80
C ASP A 37 8.31 -3.60 10.31
N SER A 38 8.61 -4.89 10.49
CA SER A 38 7.74 -6.00 10.08
C SER A 38 6.31 -5.90 10.66
N LEU A 39 6.18 -5.42 11.91
CA LEU A 39 4.88 -5.19 12.53
C LEU A 39 4.15 -4.00 11.90
N SER A 40 4.86 -2.89 11.69
CA SER A 40 4.33 -1.69 11.05
C SER A 40 3.87 -1.96 9.62
N LEU A 41 4.60 -2.81 8.88
CA LEU A 41 4.20 -3.27 7.55
C LEU A 41 2.89 -4.08 7.62
N MET A 42 2.76 -5.00 8.56
CA MET A 42 1.51 -5.76 8.76
C MET A 42 0.34 -4.81 9.06
N GLU A 43 0.49 -3.89 10.03
CA GLU A 43 -0.53 -2.89 10.37
C GLU A 43 -0.88 -1.99 9.17
N PHE A 44 0.13 -1.61 8.38
CA PHE A 44 -0.05 -0.77 7.20
C PHE A 44 -0.89 -1.48 6.15
N VAL A 45 -0.58 -2.75 5.86
CA VAL A 45 -1.38 -3.56 4.94
C VAL A 45 -2.82 -3.68 5.43
N PHE A 46 -3.04 -3.99 6.71
CA PHE A 46 -4.38 -4.05 7.28
C PHE A 46 -5.14 -2.72 7.17
N ALA A 47 -4.49 -1.59 7.46
CA ALA A 47 -5.11 -0.28 7.38
C ALA A 47 -5.53 0.07 5.95
N ILE A 48 -4.71 -0.30 4.96
CA ILE A 48 -5.03 -0.11 3.55
C ILE A 48 -6.17 -1.04 3.11
N GLU A 49 -6.11 -2.34 3.45
CA GLU A 49 -7.18 -3.30 3.17
C GLU A 49 -8.54 -2.83 3.69
N ASP A 50 -8.60 -2.34 4.93
CA ASP A 50 -9.80 -1.78 5.54
C ASP A 50 -10.30 -0.53 4.80
N ARG A 51 -9.38 0.38 4.43
CA ARG A 51 -9.70 1.63 3.73
C ARG A 51 -10.39 1.41 2.39
N PHE A 52 -9.94 0.39 1.66
CA PHE A 52 -10.46 0.09 0.33
C PHE A 52 -11.52 -1.02 0.34
N ASP A 53 -11.76 -1.65 1.49
CA ASP A 53 -12.62 -2.82 1.65
C ASP A 53 -12.19 -3.94 0.66
N LEU A 54 -10.90 -4.30 0.76
CA LEU A 54 -10.20 -5.28 -0.06
C LEU A 54 -9.45 -6.28 0.83
N ARG A 55 -9.03 -7.40 0.24
CA ARG A 55 -8.07 -8.34 0.85
C ARG A 55 -6.94 -8.59 -0.13
N ILE A 56 -5.73 -8.23 0.24
CA ILE A 56 -4.52 -8.55 -0.50
C ILE A 56 -3.88 -9.80 0.13
N PRO A 57 -3.54 -10.83 -0.66
CA PRO A 57 -2.83 -11.98 -0.14
C PRO A 57 -1.50 -11.57 0.48
N GLU A 58 -1.22 -12.03 1.70
CA GLU A 58 0.07 -11.77 2.39
C GLU A 58 1.28 -12.19 1.53
N GLU A 59 1.13 -13.21 0.69
CA GLU A 59 2.15 -13.68 -0.26
C GLU A 59 2.57 -12.59 -1.28
N ARG A 60 1.66 -11.68 -1.62
CA ARG A 60 1.91 -10.56 -2.53
C ARG A 60 2.59 -9.38 -1.82
N LEU A 61 2.46 -9.32 -0.50
CA LEU A 61 2.99 -8.25 0.35
C LEU A 61 4.05 -8.76 1.33
N ASP A 62 4.64 -9.93 1.03
CA ASP A 62 5.60 -10.55 1.94
C ASP A 62 6.81 -9.61 2.08
N PRO A 63 7.11 -9.10 3.29
CA PRO A 63 8.19 -8.14 3.50
C PRO A 63 9.57 -8.72 3.18
N ARG A 64 9.69 -10.04 3.05
CA ARG A 64 10.92 -10.71 2.57
C ARG A 64 11.15 -10.49 1.08
N GLN A 65 10.09 -10.16 0.32
CA GLN A 65 10.19 -9.70 -1.05
C GLN A 65 10.71 -8.26 -1.04
N SER A 66 12.03 -8.11 -0.96
CA SER A 66 12.72 -6.81 -0.80
C SER A 66 12.57 -5.85 -1.99
N GLN A 67 11.80 -6.22 -3.01
CA GLN A 67 11.54 -5.46 -4.23
C GLN A 67 10.15 -4.83 -4.28
N LEU A 68 9.31 -5.01 -3.25
CA LEU A 68 7.99 -4.37 -3.22
C LEU A 68 8.11 -2.85 -3.05
N THR A 69 7.64 -2.13 -4.06
CA THR A 69 7.56 -0.67 -4.07
C THR A 69 6.15 -0.17 -3.74
N LEU A 70 6.03 1.14 -3.47
CA LEU A 70 4.73 1.78 -3.37
C LEU A 70 3.92 1.65 -4.66
N THR A 71 4.58 1.65 -5.82
CA THR A 71 3.93 1.39 -7.12
C THR A 71 3.30 0.00 -7.14
N ASP A 72 4.08 -1.05 -6.80
CA ASP A 72 3.57 -2.43 -6.81
C ASP A 72 2.36 -2.62 -5.89
N LEU A 73 2.40 -1.98 -4.72
CA LEU A 73 1.28 -1.98 -3.78
C LEU A 73 0.06 -1.27 -4.37
N CYS A 74 0.24 -0.10 -4.96
CA CYS A 74 -0.85 0.64 -5.57
C CYS A 74 -1.46 -0.12 -6.75
N GLU A 75 -0.65 -0.78 -7.58
CA GLU A 75 -1.16 -1.61 -8.67
C GLU A 75 -1.96 -2.81 -8.15
N ALA A 76 -1.48 -3.50 -7.11
CA ALA A 76 -2.23 -4.60 -6.50
C ALA A 76 -3.59 -4.14 -5.93
N LEU A 77 -3.63 -2.94 -5.33
CA LEU A 77 -4.87 -2.32 -4.86
C LEU A 77 -5.80 -1.97 -6.02
N ASP A 78 -5.28 -1.31 -7.06
CA ASP A 78 -6.05 -0.92 -8.24
C ASP A 78 -6.67 -2.13 -8.95
N GLU A 79 -5.89 -3.21 -9.09
CA GLU A 79 -6.38 -4.48 -9.63
C GLU A 79 -7.50 -5.07 -8.75
N GLY A 80 -7.35 -5.02 -7.42
CA GLY A 80 -8.38 -5.47 -6.48
C GLY A 80 -9.67 -4.64 -6.55
N ILE A 81 -9.54 -3.31 -6.66
CA ILE A 81 -10.66 -2.39 -6.80
C ILE A 81 -11.38 -2.63 -8.13
N ALA A 82 -10.62 -2.77 -9.23
CA ALA A 82 -11.18 -2.98 -10.57
C ALA A 82 -11.90 -4.32 -10.71
N GLN A 83 -11.47 -5.34 -9.96
CA GLN A 83 -12.11 -6.65 -9.93
C GLN A 83 -13.34 -6.72 -9.02
N ARG A 84 -13.59 -5.68 -8.21
CA ARG A 84 -14.78 -5.63 -7.37
C ARG A 84 -16.01 -5.35 -8.24
N PRO A 85 -17.05 -6.21 -8.22
CA PRO A 85 -18.29 -5.88 -8.90
C PRO A 85 -18.84 -4.57 -8.30
N LEU A 86 -19.11 -3.59 -9.15
CA LEU A 86 -19.80 -2.37 -8.74
C LEU A 86 -21.09 -2.80 -8.00
N PRO A 87 -21.37 -2.29 -6.79
CA PRO A 87 -22.70 -2.51 -6.21
C PRO A 87 -23.73 -1.95 -7.20
N ALA A 88 -24.66 -2.81 -7.62
CA ALA A 88 -25.72 -2.50 -8.56
C ALA A 88 -26.69 -1.44 -8.03
#